data_AF-A0A285LG05-F1
#
_entry.id   AF-A0A285LG05-F1
#
_cell.length_a   1.000
_cell.length_b   1.000
_cell.length_c   1.000
_cell.angle_alpha   90.00
_cell.angle_beta   90.00
_cell.angle_gamma   90.00
#
_symmetry.space_group_name_H-M   'P 1'
#
loop_
_entity.id
_entity.type
_entity.pdbx_description
1 polymer ?
#
loop_
_entity_poly.entity_id
_entity_poly.type
_entity_poly.pdbx_seq_one_letter_code
_entity_poly.pdbx_strand_id
1 'polypeptide(L)'
;MSPEVIQAIGGAIVAVIGALTMWQQKQVSELKNRVAELESQMEAERGRFRSAMTVIRGLLVYIDQLWMVMRNAGQEPPANPVTIPPELEDEI
;
A
#
# COMPACT_ATOMS: atom_id res chain seq x y z
N MET A 1 15.11 -58.71 -2.80
CA MET A 1 14.99 -57.59 -1.83
C MET A 1 14.02 -58.02 -0.73
N SER A 2 14.33 -57.76 0.55
CA SER A 2 13.45 -58.16 1.66
C SER A 2 12.32 -57.15 1.89
N PRO A 3 11.17 -57.58 2.45
CA PRO A 3 10.05 -56.70 2.75
C PRO A 3 10.42 -55.50 3.63
N GLU A 4 11.37 -55.65 4.57
CA GLU A 4 11.77 -54.55 5.46
C GLU A 4 12.44 -53.39 4.70
N VAL A 5 13.21 -53.70 3.64
CA VAL A 5 13.89 -52.69 2.83
C VAL A 5 12.88 -51.84 2.04
N ILE A 6 11.84 -52.46 1.50
CA ILE A 6 10.78 -51.77 0.75
C ILE A 6 10.00 -50.84 1.69
N GLN A 7 9.72 -51.31 2.91
CA GLN A 7 8.98 -50.55 3.92
C GLN A 7 9.80 -49.36 4.46
N ALA A 8 11.09 -49.55 4.69
CA ALA A 8 12.01 -48.49 5.10
C ALA A 8 12.14 -47.39 4.04
N ILE A 9 12.24 -47.78 2.76
CA ILE A 9 12.28 -46.83 1.63
C ILE A 9 10.96 -46.06 1.54
N GLY A 10 9.82 -46.76 1.64
CA GLY A 10 8.50 -46.13 1.64
C GLY A 10 8.32 -45.11 2.78
N GLY A 11 8.73 -45.47 4.00
CA GLY A 11 8.68 -44.57 5.16
C GLY A 11 9.59 -43.35 5.01
N ALA A 12 10.80 -43.54 4.48
CA ALA A 12 11.73 -42.44 4.21
C ALA A 12 11.18 -41.44 3.17
N ILE A 13 10.55 -41.94 2.10
CA ILE A 13 9.93 -41.09 1.07
C ILE A 13 8.78 -40.27 1.67
N VAL A 14 7.90 -40.89 2.45
CA VAL A 14 6.77 -40.20 3.09
C VAL A 14 7.26 -39.13 4.08
N ALA A 15 8.32 -39.41 4.84
CA ALA A 15 8.91 -38.45 5.76
C ALA A 15 9.47 -37.21 5.04
N VAL A 16 10.17 -37.42 3.91
CA VAL A 16 10.71 -36.32 3.10
C VAL A 16 9.61 -35.47 2.49
N ILE A 17 8.56 -36.10 1.95
CA ILE A 17 7.40 -35.38 1.39
C ILE A 17 6.72 -34.56 2.50
N GLY A 18 6.46 -35.15 3.67
CA GLY A 18 5.85 -34.47 4.80
C GLY A 18 6.67 -33.26 5.28
N ALA A 19 7.99 -33.39 5.34
CA ALA A 19 8.88 -32.30 5.73
C ALA A 19 8.86 -31.14 4.70
N LEU A 20 8.87 -31.45 3.40
CA LEU A 20 8.76 -30.45 2.34
C LEU A 20 7.41 -29.74 2.36
N THR A 21 6.31 -30.48 2.55
CA THR A 21 4.96 -29.90 2.64
C THR A 21 4.85 -28.96 3.83
N MET A 22 5.39 -29.34 4.99
CA MET A 22 5.37 -28.48 6.19
C MET A 22 6.18 -27.20 5.97
N TRP A 23 7.34 -27.30 5.32
CA TRP A 23 8.16 -26.14 4.99
C TRP A 23 7.46 -25.20 3.99
N GLN A 24 6.83 -25.75 2.95
CA GLN A 24 6.03 -24.98 2.00
C GLN A 24 4.85 -24.27 2.68
N GLN A 25 4.12 -24.97 3.57
CA GLN A 25 3.02 -24.36 4.32
C GLN A 25 3.50 -23.21 5.21
N LYS A 26 4.66 -23.36 5.86
CA LYS A 26 5.26 -22.29 6.66
C LYS A 26 5.59 -21.07 5.80
N GLN A 27 6.20 -21.26 4.63
CA GLN A 27 6.50 -20.15 3.72
C GLN A 27 5.24 -19.47 3.19
N VAL A 28 4.22 -20.24 2.82
CA VAL A 28 2.94 -19.69 2.36
C VAL A 28 2.26 -18.92 3.48
N SER A 29 2.31 -19.41 4.72
CA SER A 29 1.77 -18.70 5.89
C SER A 29 2.49 -17.39 6.13
N GLU A 30 3.83 -17.37 6.04
CA GLU A 30 4.62 -16.15 6.21
C GLU A 30 4.30 -15.13 5.10
N LEU A 31 4.21 -15.59 3.85
CA LEU A 31 3.88 -14.72 2.73
C LEU A 31 2.48 -14.12 2.86
N LYS A 32 1.49 -14.94 3.25
CA LYS A 32 0.11 -14.48 3.52
C LYS A 32 0.06 -13.44 4.62
N ASN A 33 0.81 -13.63 5.70
CA ASN A 33 0.87 -12.68 6.80
C ASN A 33 1.47 -11.34 6.36
N ARG A 34 2.56 -11.36 5.57
CA ARG A 34 3.16 -10.14 5.01
C ARG A 34 2.20 -9.41 4.05
N VAL A 35 1.48 -10.14 3.21
CA VAL A 35 0.48 -9.57 2.31
C VAL A 35 -0.63 -8.88 3.12
N ALA A 36 -1.18 -9.56 4.13
CA ALA A 36 -2.23 -8.99 4.98
C ALA A 36 -1.75 -7.74 5.75
N GLU A 37 -0.49 -7.73 6.20
CA GLU A 37 0.12 -6.55 6.83
C GLU A 37 0.26 -5.39 5.84
N LEU A 38 0.75 -5.65 4.62
CA LEU A 38 0.86 -4.63 3.57
C LEU A 38 -0.51 -4.09 3.15
N GLU A 39 -1.53 -4.94 3.01
CA GLU A 39 -2.90 -4.53 2.71
C GLU A 39 -3.46 -3.62 3.80
N SER A 40 -3.22 -3.96 5.07
CA SER A 40 -3.63 -3.13 6.21
C SER A 40 -2.92 -1.77 6.22
N GLN A 41 -1.61 -1.74 5.93
CA GLN A 41 -0.84 -0.50 5.82
C GLN A 41 -1.36 0.37 4.67
N MET A 42 -1.63 -0.22 3.50
CA MET A 42 -2.19 0.50 2.36
C MET A 42 -3.56 1.11 2.66
N GLU A 43 -4.42 0.40 3.38
CA GLU A 43 -5.74 0.93 3.74
C GLU A 43 -5.64 2.10 4.73
N ALA A 44 -4.74 2.00 5.71
CA ALA A 44 -4.44 3.10 6.62
C ALA A 44 -3.85 4.32 5.88
N GLU A 45 -2.93 4.11 4.94
CA GLU A 45 -2.35 5.17 4.11
C GLU A 45 -3.39 5.83 3.20
N ARG A 46 -4.29 5.06 2.58
CA ARG A 46 -5.40 5.59 1.78
C ARG A 46 -6.30 6.51 2.60
N GLY A 47 -6.59 6.15 3.86
CA GLY A 47 -7.34 7.00 4.77
C GLY A 47 -6.63 8.34 5.01
N ARG A 48 -5.32 8.29 5.33
CA ARG A 48 -4.50 9.49 5.55
C ARG A 48 -4.40 10.36 4.31
N PHE A 49 -4.22 9.76 3.14
CA PHE A 49 -4.19 10.47 1.86
C PHE A 49 -5.51 11.18 1.57
N ARG A 50 -6.65 10.50 1.76
CA ARG A 50 -7.97 11.11 1.59
C ARG A 50 -8.16 12.30 2.53
N SER A 51 -7.78 12.17 3.80
CA SER A 51 -7.84 13.28 4.76
C SER A 51 -6.96 14.46 4.34
N ALA A 52 -5.74 14.19 3.87
CA ALA A 52 -4.84 15.22 3.36
C ALA A 52 -5.44 15.96 2.15
N MET A 53 -6.01 15.22 1.19
CA MET A 53 -6.68 15.80 0.02
C MET A 53 -7.90 16.66 0.40
N THR A 54 -8.68 16.27 1.39
CA THR A 54 -9.78 17.10 1.90
C THR A 54 -9.26 18.44 2.44
N VAL A 55 -8.16 18.43 3.18
CA VAL A 55 -7.54 19.65 3.71
C VAL A 55 -7.00 20.53 2.59
N ILE A 56 -6.26 19.95 1.64
CA ILE A 56 -5.71 20.69 0.48
C ILE A 56 -6.84 21.38 -0.29
N ARG A 57 -7.92 20.67 -0.61
CA ARG A 57 -9.09 21.27 -1.29
C ARG A 57 -9.72 22.41 -0.49
N GLY A 58 -9.85 22.25 0.82
CA GLY A 58 -10.36 23.31 1.69
C GLY A 58 -9.48 24.57 1.66
N LEU A 59 -8.15 24.39 1.67
CA LEU A 59 -7.20 25.49 1.57
C LEU A 59 -7.26 26.20 0.21
N LEU A 60 -7.39 25.45 -0.89
CA LEU A 60 -7.53 26.02 -2.23
C LEU A 60 -8.77 26.90 -2.35
N VAL A 61 -9.92 26.40 -1.87
CA VAL A 61 -11.17 27.18 -1.86
C VAL A 61 -11.02 28.45 -1.03
N TYR A 62 -10.36 28.37 0.13
CA TYR A 62 -10.10 29.55 0.96
C TYR A 62 -9.20 30.57 0.26
N ILE A 63 -8.14 30.11 -0.43
CA ILE A 63 -7.25 30.96 -1.22
C ILE A 63 -8.03 31.66 -2.34
N ASP A 64 -8.88 30.94 -3.06
CA ASP A 64 -9.72 31.52 -4.13
C ASP A 64 -10.65 32.61 -3.61
N GLN A 65 -11.27 32.39 -2.45
CA GLN A 65 -12.12 33.38 -1.78
C GLN A 65 -11.31 34.62 -1.39
N LEU A 66 -10.12 34.42 -0.81
CA LEU A 66 -9.22 35.52 -0.44
C LEU A 66 -8.80 36.34 -1.67
N TRP A 67 -8.42 35.66 -2.75
CA TRP A 67 -8.04 36.29 -4.01
C TRP A 67 -9.19 37.08 -4.62
N MET A 68 -10.42 36.58 -4.54
CA MET A 68 -11.61 37.30 -4.96
C MET A 68 -11.80 38.59 -4.15
N VAL A 69 -11.65 38.53 -2.82
CA VAL A 69 -11.73 39.71 -1.95
C VAL A 69 -10.65 40.73 -2.29
N MET A 70 -9.41 40.28 -2.52
CA MET A 70 -8.31 41.16 -2.93
C MET A 70 -8.60 41.86 -4.25
N ARG A 71 -9.06 41.12 -5.26
CA ARG A 71 -9.44 41.68 -6.56
C ARG A 71 -10.57 42.70 -6.44
N ASN A 72 -11.57 42.44 -5.59
CA ASN A 72 -12.65 43.38 -5.32
C ASN A 72 -12.16 44.65 -4.62
N ALA A 73 -11.06 44.57 -3.86
CA ALA A 73 -10.38 45.71 -3.26
C ALA A 73 -9.39 46.40 -4.23
N GLY A 74 -9.36 46.01 -5.51
CA GLY A 74 -8.45 46.55 -6.52
C GLY A 74 -6.99 46.09 -6.38
N GLN A 75 -6.74 45.05 -5.59
CA GLN A 75 -5.40 44.45 -5.44
C GLN A 75 -5.28 43.16 -6.23
N GLU A 76 -4.10 42.96 -6.83
CA GLU A 76 -3.79 41.74 -7.55
C GLU A 76 -3.20 40.68 -6.61
N PRO A 77 -3.73 39.44 -6.59
CA PRO A 77 -3.19 38.40 -5.72
C PRO A 77 -1.76 37.99 -6.11
N PRO A 78 -0.94 37.57 -5.13
CA PRO A 78 0.39 37.05 -5.44
C PRO A 78 0.31 35.75 -6.26
N ALA A 79 1.28 35.57 -7.16
CA ALA A 79 1.38 34.35 -7.96
C ALA A 79 1.57 33.11 -7.07
N ASN A 80 0.97 31.99 -7.46
CA ASN A 80 1.12 30.72 -6.74
C ASN A 80 2.59 30.26 -6.83
N PRO A 81 3.30 30.10 -5.70
CA PRO A 81 4.70 29.69 -5.70
C PRO A 81 4.89 28.17 -5.90
N VAL A 82 3.80 27.39 -5.89
CA VAL A 82 3.87 25.92 -5.95
C VAL A 82 3.96 25.46 -7.40
N THR A 83 5.03 24.73 -7.72
CA THR A 83 5.15 23.95 -8.95
C THR A 83 4.58 22.56 -8.70
N ILE A 84 3.59 22.16 -9.50
CA ILE A 84 3.02 20.81 -9.46
C ILE A 84 4.05 19.86 -10.09
N PRO A 85 4.50 18.81 -9.37
CA PRO A 85 5.36 17.79 -9.95
C PRO A 85 4.65 17.02 -11.07
N PRO A 86 5.35 16.57 -12.13
CA PRO A 86 4.74 15.86 -13.26
C PRO A 86 3.97 14.60 -12.84
N GLU A 87 4.41 13.94 -11.78
CA GLU A 87 3.78 12.71 -11.27
C GLU A 87 2.39 12.94 -10.67
N LEU A 88 2.03 14.20 -10.39
CA LEU A 88 0.78 14.58 -9.74
C LEU A 88 -0.16 15.37 -10.68
N GLU A 89 0.20 15.57 -11.95
CA GLU A 89 -0.64 16.32 -12.90
C GLU A 89 -2.00 15.63 -13.15
N ASP A 90 -2.06 14.30 -13.13
CA ASP A 90 -3.28 13.52 -13.36
C ASP A 90 -4.19 13.42 -12.11
N GLU A 91 -3.70 13.81 -10.93
CA GLU A 91 -4.40 13.62 -9.64
C GLU A 91 -5.14 14.87 -9.13
N ILE A 92 -4.99 16.01 -9.81
CA ILE A 92 -5.54 17.32 -9.39
C ILE A 92 -6.86 17.63 -10.11
#